data_AF-A0A8S2PQ65-F1
#
_entry.id   AF-A0A8S2PQ65-F1
#
_cell.length_a   1.000
_cell.length_b   1.000
_cell.length_c   1.000
_cell.angle_alpha   90.00
_cell.angle_beta   90.00
_cell.angle_gamma   90.00
#
_symmetry.space_group_name_H-M   'P 1'
#
loop_
_entity.id
_entity.type
_entity.pdbx_description
1 polymer ?
#
loop_
_entity_poly.entity_id
_entity_poly.type
_entity_poly.pdbx_seq_one_letter_code
_entity_poly.pdbx_strand_id
1 'polypeptide(L)'
;MYKKTFCQTHKSIFSYVVIQASLNYTTVVTFGDSMSDTGNAYRISNHTWPPVPPFNSNGSFADGLLWNQVLTEQLLINATLHDYACDSATTESELAQSTMDRSPNLIANYSIRNSTKPPSVQQQIFEYINAMNTKLIDFDQTLYVIWVGINNYNFNTSLTPLQTVEISYY
;
A
#
# COMPACT_ATOMS: atom_id res chain seq x y z
N MET A 1 7.43 -59.16 46.25
CA MET A 1 8.50 -58.67 45.36
C MET A 1 7.87 -57.94 44.18
N TYR A 2 8.22 -56.67 44.04
CA TYR A 2 8.23 -55.78 42.87
C TYR A 2 7.05 -55.70 41.88
N LYS A 3 6.41 -54.52 41.95
CA LYS A 3 5.77 -53.72 40.89
C LYS A 3 6.42 -53.88 39.51
N LYS A 4 5.61 -53.94 38.44
CA LYS A 4 5.84 -53.27 37.14
C LYS A 4 4.46 -52.91 36.54
N THR A 5 3.95 -51.72 36.81
CA THR A 5 4.11 -50.46 36.06
C THR A 5 3.24 -50.39 34.80
N PHE A 6 2.23 -49.54 34.94
CA PHE A 6 1.33 -48.98 33.94
C PHE A 6 2.11 -48.18 32.89
N CYS A 7 1.74 -48.30 31.62
CA CYS A 7 2.02 -47.26 30.63
C CYS A 7 0.83 -47.18 29.66
N GLN A 8 -0.29 -46.61 30.12
CA GLN A 8 -1.24 -46.01 29.19
C GLN A 8 -0.64 -44.68 28.77
N THR A 9 -0.15 -44.62 27.54
CA THR A 9 0.21 -43.36 26.90
C THR A 9 -1.08 -42.57 26.68
N HIS A 10 -1.37 -41.61 27.56
CA HIS A 10 -2.35 -40.56 27.29
C HIS A 10 -1.87 -39.79 26.06
N LYS A 11 -2.50 -40.02 24.91
CA LYS A 11 -2.45 -39.08 23.80
C LYS A 11 -3.24 -37.85 24.22
N SER A 12 -2.56 -36.88 24.83
CA SER A 12 -3.11 -35.54 24.96
C SER A 12 -3.30 -35.00 23.56
N ILE A 13 -4.56 -34.95 23.13
CA ILE A 13 -4.96 -34.19 21.95
C ILE A 13 -4.85 -32.73 22.38
N PHE A 14 -3.73 -32.09 22.05
CA PHE A 14 -3.65 -30.63 22.08
C PHE A 14 -4.51 -30.13 20.91
N SER A 15 -5.79 -29.89 21.18
CA SER A 15 -6.62 -29.06 20.32
C SER A 15 -6.13 -27.62 20.51
N TYR A 16 -5.30 -27.15 19.60
CA TYR A 16 -5.06 -25.72 19.46
C TYR A 16 -6.38 -25.10 19.01
N VAL A 17 -7.06 -24.41 19.93
CA VAL A 17 -8.05 -23.41 19.53
C VAL A 17 -7.24 -22.29 18.91
N VAL A 18 -7.04 -22.35 17.59
CA VAL A 18 -6.69 -21.16 16.84
C VAL A 18 -7.93 -20.28 16.90
N ILE A 19 -7.96 -19.34 17.85
CA ILE A 19 -8.86 -18.20 17.73
C ILE A 19 -8.32 -17.44 16.53
N GLN A 20 -8.80 -17.80 15.35
CA GLN A 20 -8.61 -16.98 14.18
C GLN A 20 -9.39 -15.71 14.49
N ALA A 21 -8.68 -14.65 14.90
CA ALA A 21 -9.30 -13.34 15.01
C ALA A 21 -9.92 -13.06 13.64
N SER A 22 -11.25 -13.07 13.55
CA SER A 22 -11.91 -12.65 12.34
C SER A 22 -11.64 -11.15 12.24
N LEU A 23 -10.73 -10.77 11.33
CA LEU A 23 -10.57 -9.38 10.94
C LEU A 23 -11.86 -9.02 10.21
N ASN A 24 -12.84 -8.45 10.92
CA ASN A 24 -14.13 -8.05 10.39
C ASN A 24 -14.03 -6.69 9.66
N TYR A 25 -13.03 -6.54 8.80
CA TYR A 25 -12.93 -5.39 7.92
C TYR A 25 -13.63 -5.72 6.61
N THR A 26 -14.61 -4.91 6.23
CA THR A 26 -15.31 -5.00 4.95
C THR A 26 -14.79 -3.99 3.94
N THR A 27 -13.94 -3.07 4.38
CA THR A 27 -13.39 -2.00 3.57
C THR A 27 -11.91 -1.83 3.92
N VAL A 28 -11.06 -1.75 2.89
CA VAL A 28 -9.65 -1.40 3.03
C VAL A 28 -9.43 -0.12 2.24
N VAL A 29 -8.92 0.93 2.86
CA VAL A 29 -8.54 2.18 2.20
C VAL A 29 -7.02 2.31 2.28
N THR A 30 -6.36 2.33 1.12
CA THR A 30 -4.89 2.38 1.05
C THR A 30 -4.44 3.72 0.50
N PHE A 31 -3.49 4.34 1.19
CA PHE A 31 -2.74 5.52 0.76
C PHE A 31 -1.26 5.16 0.70
N GLY A 32 -0.53 5.73 -0.25
CA GLY A 32 0.88 5.39 -0.38
C GLY A 32 1.49 5.67 -1.74
N ASP A 33 2.57 4.94 -1.99
CA ASP A 33 3.37 5.02 -3.20
C ASP A 33 3.25 3.75 -4.08
N SER A 34 4.27 3.49 -4.89
CA SER A 34 4.33 2.38 -5.85
C SER A 34 4.22 1.00 -5.22
N MET A 35 4.52 0.87 -3.93
CA MET A 35 4.37 -0.39 -3.21
C MET A 35 2.90 -0.78 -3.02
N SER A 36 1.97 0.17 -3.20
CA SER A 36 0.54 -0.05 -3.01
C SER A 36 -0.31 0.35 -4.23
N ASP A 37 0.23 1.13 -5.16
CA ASP A 37 -0.45 1.63 -6.35
C ASP A 37 -0.88 0.51 -7.32
N THR A 38 -2.18 0.27 -7.39
CA THR A 38 -2.83 -0.73 -8.25
C THR A 38 -3.15 -0.23 -9.67
N GLY A 39 -2.74 1.00 -10.04
CA GLY A 39 -2.89 1.56 -11.39
C GLY A 39 -3.24 3.05 -11.46
N ASN A 40 -3.26 3.78 -10.34
CA ASN A 40 -3.52 5.21 -10.29
C ASN A 40 -2.47 6.02 -11.06
N ALA A 41 -1.17 5.75 -10.87
CA ALA A 41 -0.13 6.42 -11.65
C ALA A 41 -0.29 6.19 -13.16
N TYR A 42 -0.69 4.98 -13.55
CA TYR A 42 -0.97 4.61 -14.93
C TYR A 42 -2.15 5.38 -15.51
N ARG A 43 -3.24 5.51 -14.76
CA ARG A 43 -4.38 6.33 -15.16
C ARG A 43 -4.02 7.82 -15.25
N ILE A 44 -3.35 8.37 -14.23
CA ILE A 44 -3.00 9.80 -14.13
C ILE A 44 -2.01 10.20 -15.24
N SER A 45 -1.06 9.33 -15.56
CA SER A 45 -0.08 9.54 -16.64
C SER A 45 -0.63 9.29 -18.04
N ASN A 46 -1.95 9.10 -18.20
CA ASN A 46 -2.59 8.73 -19.46
C ASN A 46 -1.95 7.47 -20.09
N HIS A 47 -1.76 6.45 -19.28
CA HIS A 47 -1.23 5.14 -19.64
C HIS A 47 0.23 5.18 -20.16
N THR A 48 1.02 6.16 -19.71
CA THR A 48 2.43 6.30 -20.14
C THR A 48 3.43 5.89 -19.06
N TRP A 49 2.98 5.71 -17.81
CA TRP A 49 3.82 5.36 -16.67
C TRP A 49 3.09 4.47 -15.66
N PRO A 50 3.63 3.32 -15.25
CA PRO A 50 4.88 2.73 -15.70
C PRO A 50 4.79 2.20 -17.15
N PRO A 51 5.93 1.94 -17.82
CA PRO A 51 5.91 1.29 -19.12
C PRO A 51 5.43 -0.17 -19.00
N VAL A 52 4.42 -0.50 -19.80
CA VAL A 52 3.92 -1.87 -19.95
C VAL A 52 4.36 -2.37 -21.33
N PRO A 53 5.19 -3.42 -21.46
CA PRO A 53 5.91 -4.21 -20.44
C PRO A 53 7.20 -3.53 -19.87
N PRO A 54 7.79 -4.01 -18.75
CA PRO A 54 7.57 -5.30 -18.07
C PRO A 54 6.49 -5.31 -16.99
N PHE A 55 5.98 -4.14 -16.58
CA PHE A 55 4.97 -4.03 -15.52
C PHE A 55 3.61 -4.56 -15.98
N ASN A 56 2.74 -4.87 -15.01
CA ASN A 56 1.39 -5.37 -15.24
C ASN A 56 0.58 -4.43 -16.14
N SER A 57 -0.31 -4.98 -16.99
CA SER A 57 -1.23 -4.23 -17.86
C SER A 57 -2.14 -3.23 -17.15
N ASN A 58 -2.40 -3.43 -15.87
CA ASN A 58 -3.17 -2.52 -15.01
C ASN A 58 -2.33 -1.35 -14.50
N GLY A 59 -1.00 -1.38 -14.73
CA GLY A 59 -0.09 -0.33 -14.34
C GLY A 59 0.47 -0.43 -12.91
N SER A 60 0.31 -1.58 -12.25
CA SER A 60 0.94 -1.83 -10.95
C SER A 60 2.43 -2.14 -11.10
N PHE A 61 3.21 -1.81 -10.07
CA PHE A 61 4.67 -1.96 -10.05
C PHE A 61 5.13 -3.37 -9.64
N ALA A 62 4.34 -4.38 -9.99
CA ALA A 62 4.61 -5.79 -9.71
C ALA A 62 4.16 -6.67 -10.88
N ASP A 63 4.77 -7.84 -11.02
CA ASP A 63 4.41 -8.86 -12.01
C ASP A 63 3.16 -9.69 -11.59
N GLY A 64 2.41 -9.20 -10.59
CA GLY A 64 1.27 -9.89 -9.98
C GLY A 64 0.48 -8.97 -9.04
N LEU A 65 -0.26 -9.58 -8.11
CA LEU A 65 -1.00 -8.83 -7.08
C LEU A 65 -0.04 -8.13 -6.11
N LEU A 66 -0.37 -6.89 -5.78
CA LEU A 66 0.28 -6.15 -4.68
C LEU A 66 -0.21 -6.66 -3.32
N TRP A 67 0.51 -6.31 -2.26
CA TRP A 67 0.20 -6.77 -0.89
C TRP A 67 -1.21 -6.37 -0.44
N ASN A 68 -1.70 -5.18 -0.83
CA ASN A 68 -3.04 -4.67 -0.50
C ASN A 68 -4.14 -5.45 -1.22
N GLN A 69 -3.88 -5.89 -2.45
CA GLN A 69 -4.75 -6.81 -3.18
C GLN A 69 -4.74 -8.19 -2.53
N VAL A 70 -3.58 -8.73 -2.16
CA VAL A 70 -3.48 -10.01 -1.43
C VAL A 70 -4.23 -9.95 -0.10
N LEU A 71 -4.06 -8.87 0.67
CA LEU A 71 -4.77 -8.63 1.92
C LEU A 71 -6.29 -8.65 1.71
N THR A 72 -6.78 -7.91 0.72
CA THR A 72 -8.22 -7.77 0.48
C THR A 72 -8.82 -9.06 -0.11
N GLU A 73 -8.18 -9.63 -1.13
CA GLU A 73 -8.74 -10.76 -1.89
C GLU A 73 -8.60 -12.10 -1.15
N GLN A 74 -7.56 -12.27 -0.32
CA GLN A 74 -7.24 -13.57 0.28
C GLN A 74 -7.42 -13.62 1.79
N LEU A 75 -7.21 -12.51 2.50
CA LEU A 75 -7.26 -12.48 3.98
C LEU A 75 -8.55 -11.85 4.52
N LEU A 76 -9.07 -10.82 3.85
CA LEU A 76 -10.30 -10.11 4.20
C LEU A 76 -11.42 -10.45 3.21
N ILE A 77 -11.75 -11.74 3.09
CA ILE A 77 -12.69 -12.23 2.07
C ILE A 77 -14.00 -11.42 2.11
N ASN A 78 -14.38 -10.84 0.96
CA ASN A 78 -15.49 -9.91 0.74
C ASN A 78 -15.24 -8.42 1.08
N ALA A 79 -14.03 -8.06 1.50
CA ALA A 79 -13.67 -6.66 1.65
C ALA A 79 -13.53 -5.96 0.30
N THR A 80 -13.83 -4.66 0.26
CA THR A 80 -13.58 -3.80 -0.90
C THR A 80 -12.29 -3.02 -0.69
N LEU A 81 -11.41 -3.02 -1.69
CA LEU A 81 -10.20 -2.19 -1.71
C LEU A 81 -10.51 -0.84 -2.39
N HIS A 82 -10.28 0.25 -1.65
CA HIS A 82 -10.21 1.61 -2.18
C HIS A 82 -8.75 2.06 -2.16
N ASP A 83 -8.12 2.03 -3.34
CA ASP A 83 -6.72 2.39 -3.49
C ASP A 83 -6.56 3.84 -3.97
N TYR A 84 -5.95 4.66 -3.13
CA TYR A 84 -5.55 6.04 -3.42
C TYR A 84 -4.03 6.17 -3.59
N ALA A 85 -3.27 5.09 -3.40
CA ALA A 85 -1.83 5.13 -3.57
C ALA A 85 -1.47 5.47 -5.01
N CYS A 86 -0.37 6.21 -5.19
CA CYS A 86 0.12 6.62 -6.50
C CYS A 86 1.64 6.53 -6.51
N ASP A 87 2.22 5.93 -7.55
CA ASP A 87 3.68 5.89 -7.71
C ASP A 87 4.33 7.25 -7.52
N SER A 88 5.56 7.22 -7.00
CA SER A 88 6.36 8.39 -6.70
C SER A 88 5.75 9.33 -5.65
N ALA A 89 4.64 8.98 -5.00
CA ALA A 89 4.09 9.75 -3.89
C ALA A 89 5.11 9.86 -2.74
N THR A 90 5.28 11.09 -2.26
CA THR A 90 5.98 11.40 -1.01
C THR A 90 4.95 11.55 0.12
N THR A 91 5.40 11.62 1.37
CA THR A 91 4.48 11.96 2.48
C THR A 91 3.81 13.31 2.22
N GLU A 92 4.62 14.31 1.85
CA GLU A 92 4.17 15.63 1.44
C GLU A 92 4.97 16.17 0.25
N SER A 93 4.26 16.87 -0.63
CA SER A 93 4.82 17.51 -1.82
C SER A 93 5.86 18.60 -1.54
N GLU A 94 5.80 19.25 -0.36
CA GLU A 94 6.70 20.35 0.00
C GLU A 94 8.07 19.86 0.45
N LEU A 95 8.16 18.64 0.99
CA LEU A 95 9.42 18.06 1.47
C LEU A 95 10.29 17.51 0.34
N ALA A 96 9.64 16.98 -0.68
CA ALA A 96 10.28 16.31 -1.78
C ALA A 96 9.39 16.43 -3.02
N GLN A 97 9.91 17.06 -4.07
CA GLN A 97 9.22 17.18 -5.34
C GLN A 97 9.48 15.91 -6.16
N SER A 98 8.45 15.10 -6.31
CA SER A 98 8.49 13.90 -7.12
C SER A 98 7.80 14.11 -8.46
N THR A 99 8.19 13.28 -9.43
CA THR A 99 7.58 13.21 -10.75
C THR A 99 7.45 11.77 -11.15
N MET A 100 6.30 11.40 -11.71
CA MET A 100 6.14 10.14 -12.43
C MET A 100 6.84 10.30 -13.77
N ASP A 101 8.13 9.97 -13.83
CA ASP A 101 8.91 10.03 -15.04
C ASP A 101 9.90 8.89 -15.18
N ARG A 102 10.29 8.64 -16.42
CA ARG A 102 11.44 7.82 -16.72
C ARG A 102 12.65 8.74 -16.73
N SER A 103 13.53 8.62 -15.73
CA SER A 103 14.84 9.28 -15.77
C SER A 103 15.48 9.05 -17.15
N PRO A 104 15.95 10.10 -17.86
CA PRO A 104 16.47 10.00 -19.22
C PRO A 104 17.72 9.08 -19.32
N ASN A 105 18.28 8.62 -18.20
CA ASN A 105 19.48 7.79 -18.16
C ASN A 105 19.24 6.28 -18.35
N LEU A 106 18.01 5.80 -18.58
CA LEU A 106 17.76 4.38 -18.82
C LEU A 106 17.49 4.00 -20.28
N ILE A 107 17.11 4.92 -21.17
CA ILE A 107 17.10 4.70 -22.63
C ILE A 107 17.31 6.04 -23.35
N ALA A 108 18.42 6.17 -24.08
CA ALA A 108 18.85 7.37 -24.81
C ALA A 108 17.88 7.89 -25.91
N ASN A 109 16.72 7.26 -26.13
CA ASN A 109 15.77 7.59 -27.20
C ASN A 109 14.35 7.91 -26.73
N TYR A 110 14.13 8.10 -25.42
CA TYR A 110 12.83 8.60 -24.93
C TYR A 110 12.96 10.06 -24.51
N SER A 111 12.93 10.93 -25.51
CA SER A 111 12.93 12.38 -25.35
C SER A 111 11.74 12.80 -24.48
N ILE A 112 12.04 13.31 -23.28
CA ILE A 112 11.31 14.29 -22.47
C ILE A 112 9.80 14.34 -22.76
N ARG A 113 8.99 13.65 -21.96
CA ARG A 113 7.52 13.79 -22.02
C ARG A 113 6.94 14.04 -20.62
N ASN A 114 6.39 15.24 -20.45
CA ASN A 114 5.43 15.65 -19.43
C ASN A 114 5.57 14.95 -18.07
N SER A 115 6.52 15.43 -17.25
CA SER A 115 6.62 15.08 -15.84
C SER A 115 5.27 15.37 -15.16
N THR A 116 4.51 14.32 -14.86
CA THR A 116 3.25 14.45 -14.13
C THR A 116 3.55 14.31 -12.65
N LYS A 117 3.13 15.30 -11.87
CA LYS A 117 3.32 15.29 -10.43
C LYS A 117 2.30 14.32 -9.81
N PRO A 118 2.74 13.31 -9.04
CA PRO A 118 1.81 12.45 -8.32
C PRO A 118 1.20 13.20 -7.12
N PRO A 119 -0.01 12.85 -6.68
CA PRO A 119 -0.52 13.32 -5.40
C PRO A 119 0.35 12.77 -4.26
N SER A 120 0.82 13.64 -3.35
CA SER A 120 1.43 13.18 -2.10
C SER A 120 0.41 12.50 -1.20
N VAL A 121 0.83 11.72 -0.21
CA VAL A 121 -0.10 11.01 0.69
C VAL A 121 -1.06 11.96 1.40
N GLN A 122 -0.60 13.15 1.80
CA GLN A 122 -1.49 14.20 2.33
C GLN A 122 -2.62 14.57 1.33
N GLN A 123 -2.31 14.71 0.04
CA GLN A 123 -3.30 15.01 -0.99
C GLN A 123 -4.24 13.84 -1.25
N GLN A 124 -3.73 12.60 -1.22
CA GLN A 124 -4.54 11.38 -1.33
C GLN A 124 -5.56 11.28 -0.18
N ILE A 125 -5.14 11.58 1.04
CA ILE A 125 -6.02 11.62 2.23
C ILE A 125 -7.06 12.72 2.07
N PHE A 126 -6.68 13.92 1.62
CA PHE A 126 -7.64 14.99 1.35
C PHE A 126 -8.63 14.63 0.24
N GLU A 127 -8.19 13.96 -0.81
CA GLU A 127 -9.08 13.46 -1.86
C GLU A 127 -10.14 12.50 -1.29
N TYR A 128 -9.71 11.55 -0.45
CA TYR A 128 -10.62 10.65 0.25
C TYR A 128 -11.61 11.40 1.15
N ILE A 129 -11.11 12.30 2.00
CA ILE A 129 -11.93 13.09 2.95
C ILE A 129 -12.93 13.98 2.22
N ASN A 130 -12.57 14.56 1.08
CA ASN A 130 -13.45 15.43 0.30
C ASN A 130 -14.50 14.65 -0.50
N ALA A 131 -14.19 13.41 -0.90
CA ALA A 131 -15.11 12.54 -1.63
C ALA A 131 -16.07 11.78 -0.70
N MET A 132 -15.71 11.59 0.57
CA MET A 132 -16.48 10.74 1.48
C MET A 132 -17.76 11.40 2.02
N ASN A 133 -18.79 10.57 2.20
CA ASN A 133 -19.94 10.88 3.03
C ASN A 133 -19.82 10.13 4.36
N THR A 134 -19.44 10.83 5.43
CA THR A 134 -19.16 10.24 6.74
C THR A 134 -20.35 9.48 7.35
N LYS A 135 -21.59 9.73 6.90
CA LYS A 135 -22.78 8.98 7.34
C LYS A 135 -22.87 7.58 6.75
N LEU A 136 -22.10 7.29 5.71
CA LEU A 136 -22.10 6.01 5.00
C LEU A 136 -20.88 5.14 5.34
N ILE A 137 -19.91 5.67 6.08
CA ILE A 137 -18.69 4.95 6.46
C ILE A 137 -18.93 4.24 7.80
N ASP A 138 -18.71 2.93 7.80
CA ASP A 138 -18.51 2.17 9.02
C ASP A 138 -17.02 2.19 9.38
N PHE A 139 -16.64 3.06 10.32
CA PHE A 139 -15.25 3.22 10.73
C PHE A 139 -14.72 1.98 11.48
N ASP A 140 -15.60 1.21 12.13
CA ASP A 140 -15.20 -0.01 12.86
C ASP A 140 -14.89 -1.16 11.90
N GLN A 141 -15.48 -1.14 10.70
CA GLN A 141 -15.23 -2.13 9.63
C GLN A 141 -14.34 -1.60 8.49
N THR A 142 -13.73 -0.42 8.65
CA THR A 142 -12.80 0.14 7.67
C THR A 142 -11.36 0.08 8.17
N LEU A 143 -10.50 -0.64 7.45
CA LEU A 143 -9.06 -0.67 7.67
C LEU A 143 -8.39 0.41 6.81
N TYR A 144 -7.80 1.41 7.45
CA TYR A 144 -6.96 2.40 6.79
C TYR A 144 -5.50 1.96 6.83
N VAL A 145 -4.82 2.01 5.68
CA VAL A 145 -3.38 1.73 5.59
C VAL A 145 -2.67 2.87 4.90
N ILE A 146 -1.59 3.35 5.51
CA ILE A 146 -0.67 4.32 4.93
C ILE A 146 0.69 3.63 4.81
N TRP A 147 1.18 3.46 3.60
CA TRP A 147 2.52 2.94 3.34
C TRP A 147 3.26 3.86 2.37
N VAL A 148 4.18 4.66 2.92
CA VAL A 148 4.98 5.63 2.18
C VAL A 148 6.28 5.92 2.94
N GLY A 149 7.26 6.52 2.25
CA GLY A 149 8.35 7.25 2.88
C GLY A 149 9.68 7.13 2.14
N ILE A 150 9.89 6.05 1.38
CA ILE A 150 11.15 5.85 0.65
C ILE A 150 11.38 6.96 -0.39
N ASN A 151 10.30 7.44 -1.01
CA ASN A 151 10.35 8.50 -2.00
C ASN A 151 10.81 9.84 -1.44
N ASN A 152 10.55 10.15 -0.17
CA ASN A 152 11.08 11.35 0.46
C ASN A 152 12.60 11.39 0.37
N TYR A 153 13.27 10.29 0.70
CA TYR A 153 14.72 10.18 0.65
C TYR A 153 15.27 10.06 -0.77
N ASN A 154 14.55 9.39 -1.67
CA ASN A 154 14.96 9.26 -3.08
C ASN A 154 14.94 10.62 -3.81
N PHE A 155 13.93 11.46 -3.53
CA PHE A 155 13.77 12.76 -4.19
C PHE A 155 14.42 13.91 -3.41
N ASN A 156 14.69 13.72 -2.11
CA ASN A 156 15.42 14.68 -1.30
C ASN A 156 16.35 13.96 -0.30
N THR A 157 17.58 13.70 -0.73
CA THR A 157 18.61 12.99 0.06
C THR A 157 19.09 13.77 1.28
N SER A 158 18.70 15.04 1.43
CA SER A 158 19.07 15.88 2.58
C SER A 158 18.07 15.77 3.73
N LEU A 159 16.94 15.07 3.55
CA LEU A 159 15.95 14.89 4.61
C LEU A 159 16.46 13.97 5.72
N THR A 160 16.19 14.37 6.95
CA THR A 160 16.39 13.54 8.14
C THR A 160 15.15 12.69 8.43
N PRO A 161 15.30 11.58 9.18
CA PRO A 161 14.16 10.84 9.73
C PRO A 161 13.16 11.71 10.47
N LEU A 162 13.65 12.65 11.29
CA LEU A 162 12.79 13.54 12.06
C LEU A 162 11.89 14.40 11.16
N GLN A 163 12.46 15.02 10.13
CA GLN A 163 11.71 15.83 9.17
C GLN A 163 10.68 15.03 8.36
N THR A 164 10.84 13.71 8.23
CA THR A 164 9.89 12.85 7.53
C THR A 164 8.75 12.40 8.44
N VAL A 165 8.97 12.34 9.76
CA VAL A 165 8.02 11.83 10.77
C VAL A 165 7.23 12.94 11.47
N GLU A 166 7.80 14.14 11.65
CA GLU A 166 7.14 15.25 12.36
C GLU A 166 5.93 15.83 11.62
N ILE A 167 5.71 15.40 10.39
CA ILE A 167 4.75 15.99 9.49
C ILE A 167 3.50 15.13 9.48
N SER A 168 2.62 15.42 10.45
CA SER A 168 1.24 14.91 10.54
C SER A 168 0.34 15.79 11.44
N TYR A 169 0.71 17.05 11.70
CA TYR A 169 -0.03 17.92 12.62
C TYR A 169 -0.37 19.28 12.00
N TYR A 170 -1.21 19.29 10.97
CA TYR A 170 -1.96 20.50 10.59
C TYR A 170 -3.37 20.13 10.15
#